data_AF-A0A7S3DVC9-F1
#
_entry.id   AF-A0A7S3DVC9-F1
#
_cell.length_a   1.000
_cell.length_b   1.000
_cell.length_c   1.000
_cell.angle_alpha   90.00
_cell.angle_beta   90.00
_cell.angle_gamma   90.00
#
_symmetry.space_group_name_H-M   'P 1'
#
loop_
_entity.id
_entity.type
_entity.pdbx_description
1 polymer ?
#
loop_
_entity_poly.entity_id
_entity_poly.type
_entity_poly.pdbx_seq_one_letter_code
_entity_poly.pdbx_strand_id
1 'polypeptide(L)'
;EFGNELYDFENITAAAGIRELQHVVMDVFGADTGQNFQLLGPDVARWKEGPFMTEFVELTKDVLYGLTWHSYPLGPSYLLDDSSSNHSAHQQHLVDQMMRPDKVETLGQKQVRHIVQSHDTAISKLKLIMGESGGAYNSGHNGLSNRFIDSFWYLKSMAILAQNHHDMFCRQTLIGGYYELIDHETFTPNPSYFAARLFAKLMGRQVWHVQVNHELESSSRQQQQEEPKQYHGYQRVFAHCSKHHGGQLTLLILNYSPNSTAVLNQIDGMLPNNLVPRDEYIMTAPNLTSKIVFLNGRELTLDDSDCTADTGCFAHLNPNTVVDSDNRISVPPHAYAFVQFAKESTISKKKCGGS
;
A
#
# COMPACT_ATOMS: atom_id res chain seq x y z
N GLU A 1 -6.84 21.05 0.80
CA GLU A 1 -6.97 20.67 2.23
C GLU A 1 -6.92 21.94 3.07
N PHE A 2 -7.40 21.89 4.31
CA PHE A 2 -7.25 22.97 5.30
C PHE A 2 -6.71 22.39 6.60
N GLY A 3 -5.53 22.86 7.02
CA GLY A 3 -4.84 22.36 8.19
C GLY A 3 -4.12 21.02 7.97
N ASN A 4 -3.39 20.57 9.00
CA ASN A 4 -2.63 19.33 9.00
C ASN A 4 -2.64 18.76 10.42
N GLU A 5 -2.93 17.46 10.58
CA GLU A 5 -3.09 16.81 11.89
C GLU A 5 -4.03 17.59 12.83
N LEU A 6 -5.21 17.98 12.34
CA LEU A 6 -6.20 18.68 13.15
C LEU A 6 -6.85 17.70 14.14
N TYR A 7 -6.42 17.70 15.40
CA TYR A 7 -7.00 16.85 16.46
C TYR A 7 -7.34 17.60 17.76
N ASP A 8 -6.79 18.81 17.98
CA ASP A 8 -7.05 19.67 19.16
C ASP A 8 -7.77 20.99 18.80
N PHE A 9 -8.19 21.15 17.55
CA PHE A 9 -9.15 22.19 17.18
C PHE A 9 -10.54 21.70 17.57
N GLU A 10 -11.33 22.51 18.29
CA GLU A 10 -12.76 22.22 18.48
C GLU A 10 -13.38 21.89 17.12
N ASN A 11 -14.21 20.83 17.03
CA ASN A 11 -14.77 20.31 15.76
C ASN A 11 -15.37 21.42 14.87
N ILE A 12 -16.00 22.40 15.53
CA ILE A 12 -16.59 23.59 14.91
C ILE A 12 -15.53 24.40 14.15
N THR A 13 -14.33 24.56 14.69
CA THR A 13 -13.26 25.35 14.07
C THR A 13 -12.68 24.66 12.84
N ALA A 14 -12.46 23.34 12.89
CA ALA A 14 -11.99 22.59 11.72
C ALA A 14 -13.04 22.61 10.59
N ALA A 15 -14.32 22.40 10.92
CA ALA A 15 -15.42 22.47 9.96
C ALA A 15 -15.60 23.89 9.39
N ALA A 16 -15.53 24.92 10.24
CA ALA A 16 -15.59 26.31 9.82
C ALA A 16 -14.43 26.66 8.87
N GLY A 17 -13.22 26.17 9.13
CA GLY A 17 -12.07 26.35 8.26
C GLY A 17 -12.27 25.74 6.87
N ILE A 18 -12.83 24.53 6.76
CA ILE A 18 -13.16 23.90 5.48
C ILE A 18 -14.24 24.69 4.72
N ARG A 19 -15.26 25.20 5.42
CA ARG A 19 -16.31 26.02 4.80
C ARG A 19 -15.76 27.36 4.33
N GLU A 20 -14.90 27.99 5.11
CA GLU A 20 -14.24 29.22 4.68
C GLU A 20 -13.31 28.98 3.49
N LEU A 21 -12.58 27.86 3.48
CA LEU A 21 -11.80 27.45 2.30
C LEU A 21 -12.69 27.29 1.07
N GLN A 22 -13.89 26.70 1.21
CA GLN A 22 -14.85 26.62 0.11
C GLN A 22 -15.21 28.01 -0.42
N HIS A 23 -15.53 28.96 0.45
CA HIS A 23 -15.84 30.33 0.06
C HIS A 23 -14.67 30.98 -0.68
N VAL A 24 -13.45 30.89 -0.12
CA VAL A 24 -12.24 31.45 -0.74
C VAL A 24 -11.98 30.83 -2.11
N VAL A 25 -12.11 29.51 -2.24
CA VAL A 25 -11.91 28.82 -3.53
C VAL A 25 -12.96 29.28 -4.55
N MET A 26 -14.22 29.41 -4.15
CA MET A 26 -15.30 29.88 -5.04
C MET A 26 -15.18 31.36 -5.41
N ASP A 27 -14.69 32.19 -4.50
CA ASP A 27 -14.47 33.63 -4.74
C ASP A 27 -13.29 33.85 -5.70
N VAL A 28 -12.18 33.14 -5.48
CA VAL A 28 -10.97 33.26 -6.30
C VAL A 28 -11.12 32.61 -7.66
N PHE A 29 -11.76 31.44 -7.73
CA PHE A 29 -11.76 30.57 -8.92
C PHE A 29 -13.15 30.31 -9.51
N GLY A 30 -14.16 31.09 -9.14
CA GLY A 30 -15.60 30.86 -9.36
C GLY A 30 -16.06 30.40 -10.75
N ALA A 31 -17.39 30.17 -10.85
CA ALA A 31 -18.12 29.32 -11.81
C ALA A 31 -17.72 29.36 -13.30
N ASP A 32 -17.02 30.40 -13.76
CA ASP A 32 -16.59 30.61 -15.15
C ASP A 32 -15.37 29.77 -15.56
N THR A 33 -14.71 29.06 -14.65
CA THR A 33 -13.52 28.23 -14.98
C THR A 33 -13.89 26.85 -15.53
N GLY A 34 -15.13 26.38 -15.34
CA GLY A 34 -15.52 25.00 -15.62
C GLY A 34 -14.78 23.94 -14.78
N GLN A 35 -13.99 24.37 -13.79
CA GLN A 35 -13.21 23.50 -12.90
C GLN A 35 -14.01 23.17 -11.64
N ASN A 36 -14.01 21.89 -11.26
CA ASN A 36 -14.62 21.44 -10.01
C ASN A 36 -13.52 21.22 -8.96
N PHE A 37 -13.40 22.15 -8.01
CA PHE A 37 -12.40 22.06 -6.95
C PHE A 37 -12.84 21.04 -5.90
N GLN A 38 -11.94 20.12 -5.58
CA GLN A 38 -12.18 19.07 -4.59
C GLN A 38 -11.64 19.51 -3.24
N LEU A 39 -12.50 19.55 -2.23
CA LEU A 39 -12.11 19.81 -0.86
C LEU A 39 -11.85 18.48 -0.13
N LEU A 40 -10.69 18.39 0.48
CA LEU A 40 -10.24 17.24 1.27
C LEU A 40 -9.93 17.72 2.70
N GLY A 41 -10.10 16.84 3.68
CA GLY A 41 -9.79 17.11 5.08
C GLY A 41 -10.29 16.00 6.00
N PRO A 42 -10.02 16.04 7.31
CA PRO A 42 -9.29 17.08 8.04
C PRO A 42 -7.81 16.72 8.28
N ASP A 43 -7.30 15.67 7.63
CA ASP A 43 -5.91 15.23 7.78
C ASP A 43 -5.56 14.82 9.22
N VAL A 44 -6.50 14.15 9.92
CA VAL A 44 -6.31 13.73 11.31
C VAL A 44 -5.26 12.62 11.43
N ALA A 45 -4.29 12.77 12.34
CA ALA A 45 -3.29 11.74 12.65
C ALA A 45 -3.48 11.07 14.03
N ARG A 46 -4.06 11.79 15.00
CA ARG A 46 -4.24 11.29 16.37
C ARG A 46 -5.65 10.78 16.58
N TRP A 47 -5.75 9.46 16.63
CA TRP A 47 -7.00 8.76 16.88
C TRP A 47 -7.18 8.53 18.37
N LYS A 48 -8.23 9.15 18.94
CA LYS A 48 -8.74 8.85 20.28
C LYS A 48 -10.17 8.33 20.14
N GLU A 49 -10.67 7.60 21.12
CA GLU A 49 -12.10 7.37 21.21
C GLU A 49 -12.79 8.71 21.47
N GLY A 50 -13.73 9.10 20.61
CA GLY A 50 -14.41 10.39 20.72
C GLY A 50 -15.16 10.79 19.44
N PRO A 51 -16.01 11.82 19.51
CA PRO A 51 -16.91 12.17 18.42
C PRO A 51 -16.26 13.04 17.34
N PHE A 52 -14.98 13.46 17.50
CA PHE A 52 -14.31 14.44 16.62
C PHE A 52 -14.57 14.18 15.13
N MET A 53 -14.20 12.98 14.68
CA MET A 53 -14.24 12.66 13.26
C MET A 53 -15.67 12.54 12.74
N THR A 54 -16.59 12.03 13.56
CA THR A 54 -18.02 11.92 13.23
C THR A 54 -18.69 13.29 13.15
N GLU A 55 -18.43 14.18 14.12
CA GLU A 55 -18.97 15.54 14.14
C GLU A 55 -18.42 16.40 12.99
N PHE A 56 -17.11 16.34 12.74
CA PHE A 56 -16.51 17.05 11.61
C PHE A 56 -17.16 16.65 10.28
N VAL A 57 -17.32 15.33 10.03
CA VAL A 57 -17.97 14.84 8.81
C VAL A 57 -19.42 15.30 8.74
N GLU A 58 -20.17 15.23 9.84
CA GLU A 58 -21.57 15.68 9.84
C GLU A 58 -21.71 17.17 9.49
N LEU A 59 -20.77 17.99 9.97
CA LEU A 59 -20.72 19.43 9.70
C LEU A 59 -20.20 19.80 8.31
N THR A 60 -19.65 18.86 7.53
CA THR A 60 -18.94 19.17 6.26
C THR A 60 -19.25 18.22 5.10
N LYS A 61 -20.10 17.20 5.30
CA LYS A 61 -20.44 16.18 4.28
C LYS A 61 -21.06 16.74 2.99
N ASP A 62 -21.61 17.95 3.03
CA ASP A 62 -22.16 18.69 1.88
C ASP A 62 -21.09 19.36 1.02
N VAL A 63 -19.89 19.59 1.57
CA VAL A 63 -18.81 20.34 0.91
C VAL A 63 -17.56 19.50 0.63
N LEU A 64 -17.33 18.43 1.41
CA LEU A 64 -16.17 17.56 1.23
C LEU A 64 -16.32 16.63 0.02
N TYR A 65 -15.22 16.50 -0.73
CA TYR A 65 -15.06 15.47 -1.73
C TYR A 65 -14.46 14.19 -1.15
N GLY A 66 -13.50 14.32 -0.24
CA GLY A 66 -12.81 13.19 0.37
C GLY A 66 -12.41 13.42 1.82
N LEU A 67 -12.48 12.34 2.59
CA LEU A 67 -12.04 12.25 3.96
C LEU A 67 -10.57 11.81 4.00
N THR A 68 -9.69 12.71 4.44
CA THR A 68 -8.26 12.46 4.61
C THR A 68 -7.90 12.19 6.06
N TRP A 69 -6.98 11.25 6.24
CA TRP A 69 -6.42 10.92 7.54
C TRP A 69 -5.02 10.33 7.40
N HIS A 70 -4.26 10.38 8.49
CA HIS A 70 -2.85 10.03 8.50
C HIS A 70 -2.59 8.81 9.37
N SER A 71 -1.54 8.06 9.04
CA SER A 71 -1.12 6.91 9.84
C SER A 71 0.34 6.56 9.67
N TYR A 72 1.00 6.29 10.79
CA TYR A 72 2.37 5.77 10.85
C TYR A 72 2.39 4.44 11.59
N PRO A 73 1.98 3.34 10.93
CA PRO A 73 1.70 2.06 11.59
C PRO A 73 2.93 1.35 12.14
N LEU A 74 4.14 1.75 11.77
CA LEU A 74 5.38 1.15 12.25
C LEU A 74 5.91 1.80 13.53
N GLY A 75 5.32 2.93 13.95
CA GLY A 75 5.75 3.67 15.14
C GLY A 75 6.90 4.66 14.85
N PRO A 76 7.61 5.10 15.91
CA PRO A 76 8.68 6.09 15.78
C PRO A 76 9.91 5.51 15.08
N SER A 77 10.53 6.33 14.23
CA SER A 77 11.96 6.25 14.01
C SER A 77 12.69 7.00 15.14
N TYR A 78 13.63 6.33 15.80
CA TYR A 78 14.58 6.97 16.70
C TYR A 78 15.89 7.16 15.94
N LEU A 79 16.41 8.39 15.92
CA LEU A 79 17.69 8.69 15.28
C LEU A 79 18.83 7.92 15.97
N LEU A 80 19.90 7.66 15.22
CA LEU A 80 21.15 7.04 15.70
C LEU A 80 21.87 7.85 16.81
N ASP A 81 21.37 9.04 17.13
CA ASP A 81 22.01 10.00 18.04
C ASP A 81 21.44 9.97 19.46
N ASP A 82 20.55 9.01 19.79
CA ASP A 82 19.92 8.97 21.11
C ASP A 82 20.86 8.52 22.23
N SER A 83 22.15 8.17 22.06
CA SER A 83 23.06 7.68 23.14
C SER A 83 22.54 6.59 24.12
N SER A 84 21.28 6.18 24.02
CA SER A 84 20.60 5.27 24.92
C SER A 84 21.01 3.85 24.56
N SER A 85 21.14 2.99 25.55
CA SER A 85 21.54 1.59 25.37
C SER A 85 20.54 0.74 24.53
N ASN A 86 19.48 1.34 23.97
CA ASN A 86 18.34 0.64 23.37
C ASN A 86 18.21 0.80 21.84
N HIS A 87 19.20 1.39 21.15
CA HIS A 87 19.15 1.58 19.69
C HIS A 87 18.87 0.29 18.92
N SER A 88 19.55 -0.81 19.27
CA SER A 88 19.35 -2.11 18.61
C SER A 88 17.93 -2.65 18.81
N ALA A 89 17.34 -2.42 19.98
CA ALA A 89 15.97 -2.84 20.28
C ALA A 89 14.94 -2.05 19.47
N HIS A 90 15.14 -0.74 19.30
CA HIS A 90 14.27 0.09 18.47
C HIS A 90 14.36 -0.26 16.98
N GLN A 91 15.57 -0.48 16.48
CA GLN A 91 15.78 -0.91 15.11
C GLN A 91 15.15 -2.29 14.86
N GLN A 92 15.35 -3.24 15.79
CA GLN A 92 14.74 -4.56 15.70
C GLN A 92 13.21 -4.47 15.73
N HIS A 93 12.63 -3.64 16.61
CA HIS A 93 11.20 -3.41 16.65
C HIS A 93 10.66 -2.94 15.29
N LEU A 94 11.34 -1.97 14.65
CA LEU A 94 10.94 -1.47 13.34
C LEU A 94 11.01 -2.56 12.26
N VAL A 95 12.09 -3.36 12.26
CA VAL A 95 12.22 -4.54 11.38
C VAL A 95 11.06 -5.52 11.61
N ASP A 96 10.74 -5.83 12.86
CA ASP A 96 9.65 -6.72 13.22
C ASP A 96 8.29 -6.18 12.74
N GLN A 97 8.05 -4.87 12.84
CA GLN A 97 6.82 -4.24 12.32
C GLN A 97 6.75 -4.29 10.79
N MET A 98 7.86 -3.99 10.10
CA MET A 98 7.93 -4.02 8.63
C MET A 98 7.72 -5.42 8.07
N MET A 99 8.26 -6.43 8.76
CA MET A 99 8.19 -7.84 8.37
C MET A 99 7.06 -8.62 9.05
N ARG A 100 6.19 -7.94 9.82
CA ARG A 100 5.03 -8.59 10.43
C ARG A 100 4.04 -8.99 9.33
N PRO A 101 3.70 -10.28 9.17
CA PRO A 101 2.80 -10.68 8.09
C PRO A 101 1.34 -10.37 8.42
N ASP A 102 0.96 -10.29 9.70
CA ASP A 102 -0.42 -10.06 10.13
C ASP A 102 -1.07 -8.77 9.58
N LYS A 103 -2.39 -8.84 9.47
CA LYS A 103 -3.24 -7.68 9.21
C LYS A 103 -3.60 -7.09 10.56
N VAL A 104 -2.76 -6.21 11.09
CA VAL A 104 -3.15 -5.39 12.25
C VAL A 104 -3.86 -4.17 11.73
N GLU A 105 -5.16 -4.10 12.00
CA GLU A 105 -5.94 -2.92 11.72
C GLU A 105 -5.68 -1.85 12.79
N THR A 106 -5.31 -0.64 12.36
CA THR A 106 -5.10 0.49 13.29
C THR A 106 -6.43 1.07 13.78
N LEU A 107 -6.42 1.80 14.90
CA LEU A 107 -7.62 2.46 15.41
C LEU A 107 -8.22 3.44 14.38
N GLY A 108 -7.38 4.18 13.66
CA GLY A 108 -7.82 5.06 12.59
C GLY A 108 -8.57 4.34 11.47
N GLN A 109 -8.05 3.20 11.02
CA GLN A 109 -8.74 2.37 10.02
C GLN A 109 -10.12 1.94 10.51
N LYS A 110 -10.25 1.52 11.77
CA LYS A 110 -11.53 1.14 12.37
C LYS A 110 -12.53 2.28 12.40
N GLN A 111 -12.09 3.46 12.85
CA GLN A 111 -12.96 4.64 12.97
C GLN A 111 -13.39 5.15 11.61
N VAL A 112 -12.47 5.29 10.65
CA VAL A 112 -12.79 5.68 9.27
C VAL A 112 -13.77 4.70 8.64
N ARG A 113 -13.53 3.39 8.80
CA ARG A 113 -14.46 2.36 8.30
C ARG A 113 -15.84 2.50 8.94
N HIS A 114 -15.90 2.73 10.25
CA HIS A 114 -17.17 2.90 10.96
C HIS A 114 -17.97 4.10 10.43
N ILE A 115 -17.30 5.23 10.17
CA ILE A 115 -17.95 6.44 9.64
C ILE A 115 -18.57 6.20 8.27
N VAL A 116 -17.85 5.54 7.35
CA VAL A 116 -18.38 5.29 5.99
C VAL A 116 -19.38 4.14 5.92
N GLN A 117 -19.45 3.31 6.95
CA GLN A 117 -20.51 2.31 7.12
C GLN A 117 -21.82 2.92 7.65
N SER A 118 -21.87 4.24 7.90
CA SER A 118 -23.11 4.92 8.20
C SER A 118 -24.11 4.78 7.04
N HIS A 119 -25.41 4.77 7.35
CA HIS A 119 -26.48 4.73 6.34
C HIS A 119 -26.73 6.11 5.70
N ASP A 120 -25.85 7.09 5.96
CA ASP A 120 -25.95 8.43 5.39
C ASP A 120 -25.39 8.44 3.96
N THR A 121 -26.27 8.76 3.00
CA THR A 121 -25.90 8.77 1.58
C THR A 121 -24.85 9.82 1.21
N ALA A 122 -24.76 10.94 1.92
CA ALA A 122 -23.73 11.96 1.67
C ALA A 122 -22.36 11.45 2.14
N ILE A 123 -22.31 10.83 3.33
CA ILE A 123 -21.06 10.24 3.87
C ILE A 123 -20.59 9.08 2.99
N SER A 124 -21.50 8.25 2.49
CA SER A 124 -21.16 7.11 1.62
C SER A 124 -20.52 7.50 0.28
N LYS A 125 -20.66 8.76 -0.16
CA LYS A 125 -20.07 9.27 -1.40
C LYS A 125 -18.65 9.82 -1.21
N LEU A 126 -18.23 10.08 0.02
CA LEU A 126 -16.91 10.63 0.31
C LEU A 126 -15.83 9.65 -0.12
N LYS A 127 -14.80 10.19 -0.76
CA LYS A 127 -13.58 9.43 -1.06
C LYS A 127 -12.81 9.17 0.21
N LEU A 128 -12.41 7.92 0.45
CA LEU A 128 -11.55 7.58 1.56
C LEU A 128 -10.08 7.67 1.15
N ILE A 129 -9.32 8.54 1.81
CA ILE A 129 -7.96 8.86 1.40
C ILE A 129 -7.04 8.72 2.61
N MET A 130 -6.02 7.86 2.48
CA MET A 130 -4.86 7.96 3.36
C MET A 130 -4.06 9.19 2.90
N GLY A 131 -4.25 10.32 3.59
CA GLY A 131 -3.71 11.63 3.23
C GLY A 131 -2.22 11.75 3.48
N GLU A 132 -1.68 10.99 4.43
CA GLU A 132 -0.26 10.94 4.72
C GLU A 132 0.13 9.63 5.42
N SER A 133 1.13 8.93 4.89
CA SER A 133 1.74 7.79 5.58
C SER A 133 3.15 7.51 5.08
N GLY A 134 4.11 7.46 6.01
CA GLY A 134 5.51 7.08 5.75
C GLY A 134 5.95 5.80 6.46
N GLY A 135 5.00 5.05 7.04
CA GLY A 135 5.29 3.84 7.81
C GLY A 135 5.78 4.16 9.21
N ALA A 136 7.02 4.67 9.31
CA ALA A 136 7.62 5.13 10.56
C ALA A 136 7.65 6.67 10.60
N TYR A 137 7.13 7.28 11.67
CA TYR A 137 7.18 8.74 11.84
C TYR A 137 8.57 9.21 12.26
N ASN A 138 8.77 10.52 12.45
CA ASN A 138 10.09 11.17 12.61
C ASN A 138 11.00 10.97 11.37
N SER A 139 10.45 11.20 10.19
CA SER A 139 11.18 11.13 8.91
C SER A 139 11.68 9.73 8.54
N GLY A 140 11.20 8.66 9.16
CA GLY A 140 11.67 7.30 8.88
C GLY A 140 13.10 7.03 9.36
N HIS A 141 13.59 5.82 9.13
CA HIS A 141 14.89 5.36 9.62
C HIS A 141 15.87 5.11 8.47
N ASN A 142 17.02 5.78 8.46
CA ASN A 142 18.05 5.54 7.47
C ASN A 142 18.58 4.10 7.58
N GLY A 143 18.65 3.38 6.46
CA GLY A 143 19.03 1.96 6.47
C GLY A 143 17.86 1.00 6.66
N LEU A 144 16.63 1.49 6.86
CA LEU A 144 15.41 0.68 6.86
C LEU A 144 14.33 1.27 5.96
N SER A 145 13.85 2.49 6.24
CA SER A 145 12.74 3.13 5.51
C SER A 145 13.09 3.51 4.06
N ASN A 146 14.38 3.62 3.75
CA ASN A 146 14.92 3.85 2.40
C ASN A 146 15.58 2.58 1.82
N ARG A 147 15.18 1.39 2.28
CA ARG A 147 15.72 0.09 1.83
C ARG A 147 14.61 -0.86 1.39
N PHE A 148 14.99 -2.01 0.83
CA PHE A 148 14.07 -2.99 0.27
C PHE A 148 12.99 -3.47 1.25
N ILE A 149 13.33 -3.60 2.53
CA ILE A 149 12.40 -3.97 3.61
C ILE A 149 11.17 -3.04 3.70
N ASP A 150 11.33 -1.75 3.36
CA ASP A 150 10.25 -0.76 3.36
C ASP A 150 9.13 -1.11 2.36
N SER A 151 9.46 -1.81 1.27
CA SER A 151 8.47 -2.21 0.26
C SER A 151 7.39 -3.13 0.84
N PHE A 152 7.70 -3.94 1.85
CA PHE A 152 6.78 -4.95 2.39
C PHE A 152 5.60 -4.32 3.13
N TRP A 153 5.87 -3.41 4.07
CA TRP A 153 4.78 -2.73 4.77
C TRP A 153 4.02 -1.83 3.81
N TYR A 154 4.72 -1.16 2.88
CA TYR A 154 4.11 -0.19 1.99
C TYR A 154 3.11 -0.85 1.03
N LEU A 155 3.52 -1.93 0.35
CA LEU A 155 2.64 -2.73 -0.51
C LEU A 155 1.49 -3.35 0.29
N LYS A 156 1.77 -3.88 1.49
CA LYS A 156 0.73 -4.44 2.36
C LYS A 156 -0.30 -3.37 2.74
N SER A 157 0.13 -2.17 3.13
CA SER A 157 -0.74 -1.07 3.52
C SER A 157 -1.61 -0.60 2.36
N MET A 158 -1.05 -0.40 1.17
CA MET A 158 -1.84 -0.04 -0.01
C MET A 158 -2.91 -1.10 -0.33
N ALA A 159 -2.54 -2.38 -0.28
CA ALA A 159 -3.47 -3.47 -0.57
C ALA A 159 -4.56 -3.63 0.50
N ILE A 160 -4.23 -3.49 1.79
CA ILE A 160 -5.21 -3.51 2.89
C ILE A 160 -6.16 -2.32 2.80
N LEU A 161 -5.66 -1.12 2.52
CA LEU A 161 -6.51 0.06 2.39
C LEU A 161 -7.44 -0.03 1.18
N ALA A 162 -6.96 -0.57 0.05
CA ALA A 162 -7.81 -0.87 -1.10
C ALA A 162 -8.91 -1.89 -0.77
N GLN A 163 -8.60 -2.96 0.00
CA GLN A 163 -9.61 -3.90 0.52
C GLN A 163 -10.65 -3.23 1.43
N ASN A 164 -10.29 -2.08 2.01
CA ASN A 164 -11.13 -1.27 2.88
C ASN A 164 -11.63 -0.01 2.18
N HIS A 165 -11.84 -0.09 0.86
CA HIS A 165 -12.49 0.93 0.05
C HIS A 165 -11.80 2.31 0.06
N HIS A 166 -10.51 2.37 0.37
CA HIS A 166 -9.75 3.61 0.18
C HIS A 166 -9.47 3.81 -1.30
N ASP A 167 -9.72 5.03 -1.79
CA ASP A 167 -9.52 5.43 -3.18
C ASP A 167 -8.07 5.84 -3.46
N MET A 168 -7.34 6.30 -2.44
CA MET A 168 -6.01 6.88 -2.61
C MET A 168 -5.10 6.64 -1.39
N PHE A 169 -3.80 6.49 -1.68
CA PHE A 169 -2.71 6.44 -0.71
C PHE A 169 -1.68 7.52 -1.04
N CYS A 170 -1.55 8.51 -0.17
CA CYS A 170 -0.53 9.54 -0.27
C CYS A 170 0.70 9.14 0.55
N ARG A 171 1.78 8.77 -0.15
CA ARG A 171 3.04 8.37 0.46
C ARG A 171 3.81 9.60 0.94
N GLN A 172 4.09 9.62 2.24
CA GLN A 172 5.09 10.50 2.82
C GLN A 172 6.46 9.81 2.67
N THR A 173 7.35 10.25 1.78
CA THR A 173 7.28 11.37 0.81
C THR A 173 7.71 10.91 -0.58
N LEU A 174 7.50 11.75 -1.59
CA LEU A 174 8.22 11.61 -2.85
C LEU A 174 9.73 11.82 -2.66
N ILE A 175 10.13 12.94 -2.04
CA ILE A 175 11.51 13.33 -1.71
C ILE A 175 11.51 13.94 -0.29
N GLY A 176 12.52 13.64 0.53
CA GLY A 176 12.77 14.24 1.83
C GLY A 176 12.52 13.27 3.00
N GLY A 177 13.44 13.22 3.96
CA GLY A 177 13.45 12.22 5.03
C GLY A 177 14.00 10.88 4.53
N TYR A 178 13.88 9.81 5.33
CA TYR A 178 14.35 8.47 4.99
C TYR A 178 13.24 7.51 4.55
N TYR A 179 11.97 7.91 4.64
CA TYR A 179 10.84 7.16 4.04
C TYR A 179 10.54 7.59 2.60
N GLU A 180 11.43 8.33 1.98
CA GLU A 180 11.25 8.91 0.65
C GLU A 180 11.31 7.85 -0.46
N LEU A 181 10.55 8.08 -1.54
CA LEU A 181 10.62 7.24 -2.73
C LEU A 181 11.86 7.56 -3.58
N ILE A 182 12.30 8.81 -3.60
CA ILE A 182 13.50 9.27 -4.31
C ILE A 182 14.45 9.84 -3.26
N ASP A 183 15.68 9.34 -3.26
CA ASP A 183 16.71 9.75 -2.31
C ASP A 183 16.99 11.27 -2.40
N HIS A 184 16.89 12.00 -1.30
CA HIS A 184 17.03 13.46 -1.31
C HIS A 184 18.47 13.94 -1.50
N GLU A 185 19.48 13.07 -1.29
CA GLU A 185 20.87 13.42 -1.51
C GLU A 185 21.31 13.10 -2.94
N THR A 186 20.90 11.93 -3.46
CA THR A 186 21.37 11.43 -4.75
C THR A 186 20.37 11.58 -5.89
N PHE A 187 19.10 11.89 -5.60
CA PHE A 187 17.98 11.88 -6.54
C PHE A 187 17.75 10.54 -7.26
N THR A 188 18.26 9.45 -6.68
CA THR A 188 18.06 8.10 -7.22
C THR A 188 16.85 7.44 -6.55
N PRO A 189 16.04 6.63 -7.27
CA PRO A 189 14.92 5.94 -6.65
C PRO A 189 15.33 4.94 -5.57
N ASN A 190 14.65 5.00 -4.42
CA ASN A 190 14.73 3.96 -3.40
C ASN A 190 13.88 2.74 -3.79
N PRO A 191 14.12 1.54 -3.21
CA PRO A 191 13.36 0.32 -3.52
C PRO A 191 11.83 0.46 -3.56
N SER A 192 11.26 1.19 -2.60
CA SER A 192 9.82 1.43 -2.51
C SER A 192 9.22 2.23 -3.69
N TYR A 193 10.05 2.97 -4.44
CA TYR A 193 9.62 3.62 -5.68
C TYR A 193 9.21 2.61 -6.75
N PHE A 194 10.02 1.56 -6.93
CA PHE A 194 9.69 0.50 -7.90
C PHE A 194 8.47 -0.30 -7.45
N ALA A 195 8.32 -0.53 -6.14
CA ALA A 195 7.13 -1.14 -5.56
C ALA A 195 5.85 -0.33 -5.88
N ALA A 196 5.88 0.99 -5.65
CA ALA A 196 4.78 1.90 -6.01
C ALA A 196 4.49 1.90 -7.51
N ARG A 197 5.52 1.96 -8.36
CA ARG A 197 5.35 1.95 -9.83
C ARG A 197 4.71 0.66 -10.31
N LEU A 198 5.15 -0.50 -9.82
CA LEU A 198 4.53 -1.79 -10.16
C LEU A 198 3.07 -1.85 -9.70
N PHE A 199 2.77 -1.42 -8.46
CA PHE A 199 1.41 -1.37 -7.95
C PHE A 199 0.53 -0.47 -8.82
N ALA A 200 0.98 0.76 -9.11
CA ALA A 200 0.28 1.72 -9.95
C ALA A 200 0.12 1.27 -11.40
N LYS A 201 1.06 0.49 -11.95
CA LYS A 201 1.01 -0.07 -13.31
C LYS A 201 0.03 -1.23 -13.43
N LEU A 202 -0.03 -2.11 -12.42
CA LEU A 202 -0.64 -3.44 -12.56
C LEU A 202 -1.96 -3.63 -11.80
N MET A 203 -2.12 -2.98 -10.64
CA MET A 203 -3.26 -3.17 -9.75
C MET A 203 -4.39 -2.20 -10.11
N GLY A 204 -5.54 -2.73 -10.54
CA GLY A 204 -6.73 -1.94 -10.88
C GLY A 204 -7.59 -1.56 -9.68
N ARG A 205 -8.69 -0.85 -9.94
CA ARG A 205 -9.58 -0.28 -8.91
C ARG A 205 -10.48 -1.30 -8.22
N GLN A 206 -10.78 -2.42 -8.88
CA GLN A 206 -11.68 -3.44 -8.34
C GLN A 206 -10.88 -4.48 -7.56
N VAL A 207 -11.19 -4.61 -6.27
CA VAL A 207 -10.44 -5.40 -5.31
C VAL A 207 -11.15 -6.72 -5.01
N TRP A 208 -10.39 -7.80 -4.88
CA TRP A 208 -10.89 -9.12 -4.55
C TRP A 208 -10.48 -9.54 -3.14
N HIS A 209 -11.37 -10.28 -2.50
CA HIS A 209 -11.06 -10.96 -1.26
C HIS A 209 -10.38 -12.30 -1.56
N VAL A 210 -9.16 -12.48 -1.07
CA VAL A 210 -8.37 -13.71 -1.25
C VAL A 210 -8.33 -14.46 0.08
N GLN A 211 -8.60 -15.76 0.02
CA GLN A 211 -8.35 -16.69 1.12
C GLN A 211 -7.16 -17.56 0.72
N VAL A 212 -6.16 -17.65 1.62
CA VAL A 212 -4.98 -18.48 1.40
C VAL A 212 -5.12 -19.73 2.24
N ASN A 213 -5.22 -20.87 1.58
CA ASN A 213 -5.22 -22.18 2.23
C ASN A 213 -3.78 -22.70 2.24
N HIS A 214 -3.25 -22.99 3.42
CA HIS A 214 -1.92 -23.57 3.56
C HIS A 214 -2.05 -25.08 3.62
N GLU A 215 -1.50 -25.77 2.62
CA GLU A 215 -1.20 -27.20 2.75
C GLU A 215 -0.03 -27.33 3.74
N LEU A 216 -0.32 -27.79 4.96
CA LEU A 216 0.73 -28.11 5.92
C LEU A 216 1.51 -29.30 5.35
N GLU A 217 2.79 -29.11 5.03
CA GLU A 217 3.68 -30.24 4.75
C GLU A 217 3.64 -31.19 5.95
N SER A 218 3.23 -32.43 5.72
CA SER A 218 2.96 -33.44 6.73
C SER A 218 4.20 -34.00 7.45
N SER A 219 5.35 -33.32 7.39
CA SER A 219 6.65 -33.80 7.86
C SER A 219 7.06 -33.30 9.26
N SER A 220 6.36 -32.34 9.87
CA SER A 220 6.67 -31.83 11.22
C SER A 220 5.58 -32.16 12.26
N ARG A 221 5.12 -33.41 12.31
CA ARG A 221 4.36 -33.95 13.46
C ARG A 221 5.26 -34.47 14.59
N GLN A 222 6.31 -33.73 14.94
CA GLN A 222 7.05 -34.00 16.17
C GLN A 222 7.28 -32.70 16.94
N GLN A 223 6.74 -32.69 18.15
CA GLN A 223 6.82 -31.66 19.20
C GLN A 223 5.90 -30.44 19.00
N GLN A 224 4.62 -30.66 19.23
CA GLN A 224 3.75 -29.63 19.83
C GLN A 224 4.22 -29.38 21.26
N GLN A 225 5.21 -28.50 21.44
CA GLN A 225 5.20 -27.61 22.58
C GLN A 225 4.31 -26.42 22.22
N GLU A 226 3.55 -25.93 23.19
CA GLU A 226 2.63 -24.81 23.08
C GLU A 226 3.40 -23.51 22.78
N GLU A 227 3.88 -23.38 21.54
CA GLU A 227 4.24 -22.08 20.98
C GLU A 227 2.96 -21.23 20.92
N PRO A 228 3.00 -19.96 21.38
CA PRO A 228 1.82 -19.11 21.41
C PRO A 228 1.22 -18.99 20.01
N LYS A 229 -0.08 -18.71 19.93
CA LYS A 229 -0.87 -18.47 18.69
C LYS A 229 -0.34 -17.27 17.86
N GLN A 230 0.91 -17.29 17.43
CA GLN A 230 1.57 -16.22 16.70
C GLN A 230 1.81 -16.67 15.25
N TYR A 231 0.94 -16.17 14.38
CA TYR A 231 1.14 -16.02 12.93
C TYR A 231 1.04 -17.29 12.08
N HIS A 232 -0.19 -17.64 11.66
CA HIS A 232 -0.37 -18.54 10.52
C HIS A 232 0.05 -17.83 9.21
N GLY A 233 1.12 -18.35 8.60
CA GLY A 233 1.57 -18.06 7.23
C GLY A 233 2.50 -16.85 7.07
N TYR A 234 3.71 -17.10 6.54
CA TYR A 234 4.67 -16.08 6.11
C TYR A 234 4.30 -15.41 4.78
N GLN A 235 3.12 -15.72 4.21
CA GLN A 235 2.71 -15.24 2.90
C GLN A 235 1.45 -14.40 2.99
N ARG A 236 1.41 -13.32 2.21
CA ARG A 236 0.17 -12.55 1.96
C ARG A 236 -0.07 -12.43 0.48
N VAL A 237 -1.31 -12.68 0.09
CA VAL A 237 -1.76 -12.59 -1.30
C VAL A 237 -2.92 -11.61 -1.36
N PHE A 238 -2.83 -10.66 -2.27
CA PHE A 238 -3.87 -9.70 -2.60
C PHE A 238 -4.20 -9.82 -4.09
N ALA A 239 -5.44 -9.54 -4.47
CA ALA A 239 -5.87 -9.68 -5.85
C ALA A 239 -6.74 -8.49 -6.26
N HIS A 240 -6.42 -7.91 -7.41
CA HIS A 240 -7.18 -6.83 -8.03
C HIS A 240 -7.50 -7.23 -9.47
N CYS A 241 -8.57 -6.67 -10.04
CA CYS A 241 -8.68 -6.65 -11.49
C CYS A 241 -7.48 -5.91 -12.08
N SER A 242 -6.99 -6.32 -13.25
CA SER A 242 -5.85 -5.68 -13.89
C SER A 242 -6.22 -4.27 -14.38
N LYS A 243 -5.30 -3.31 -14.24
CA LYS A 243 -5.57 -1.88 -14.55
C LYS A 243 -5.90 -1.59 -16.02
N HIS A 244 -5.21 -2.25 -16.96
CA HIS A 244 -5.28 -1.94 -18.40
C HIS A 244 -5.95 -3.03 -19.24
N HIS A 245 -6.42 -4.11 -18.61
CA HIS A 245 -7.02 -5.25 -19.30
C HIS A 245 -8.29 -5.69 -18.58
N GLY A 246 -9.43 -5.25 -19.11
CA GLY A 246 -10.75 -5.66 -18.62
C GLY A 246 -10.85 -7.18 -18.54
N GLY A 247 -11.48 -7.68 -17.49
CA GLY A 247 -11.65 -9.12 -17.31
C GLY A 247 -10.40 -9.87 -16.83
N GLN A 248 -9.23 -9.27 -16.65
CA GLN A 248 -8.02 -9.94 -16.14
C GLN A 248 -7.79 -9.69 -14.64
N LEU A 249 -6.96 -10.53 -14.02
CA LEU A 249 -6.59 -10.47 -12.61
C LEU A 249 -5.09 -10.20 -12.45
N THR A 250 -4.74 -9.36 -11.49
CA THR A 250 -3.37 -9.16 -11.00
C THR A 250 -3.30 -9.59 -9.54
N LEU A 251 -2.34 -10.45 -9.21
CA LEU A 251 -1.98 -10.78 -7.82
C LEU A 251 -0.80 -9.94 -7.36
N LEU A 252 -0.82 -9.57 -6.08
CA LEU A 252 0.34 -9.16 -5.30
C LEU A 252 0.62 -10.25 -4.27
N ILE A 253 1.84 -10.79 -4.26
CA ILE A 253 2.28 -11.82 -3.34
C ILE A 253 3.46 -11.27 -2.54
N LEU A 254 3.35 -11.30 -1.21
CA LEU A 254 4.41 -10.91 -0.27
C LEU A 254 4.89 -12.17 0.46
N ASN A 255 6.16 -12.54 0.30
CA ASN A 255 6.78 -13.64 1.03
C ASN A 255 7.71 -13.10 2.12
N TYR A 256 7.25 -13.16 3.36
CA TYR A 256 7.97 -12.76 4.57
C TYR A 256 8.90 -13.87 5.10
N SER A 257 8.92 -15.06 4.49
CA SER A 257 9.74 -16.15 4.99
C SER A 257 11.22 -15.86 4.76
N PRO A 258 12.10 -16.12 5.75
CA PRO A 258 13.54 -15.93 5.60
C PRO A 258 14.23 -17.08 4.85
N ASN A 259 13.58 -18.24 4.74
CA ASN A 259 14.21 -19.47 4.26
C ASN A 259 13.36 -20.29 3.29
N SER A 260 12.05 -19.99 3.17
CA SER A 260 11.12 -20.79 2.39
C SER A 260 10.62 -20.01 1.18
N THR A 261 10.66 -20.65 0.01
CA THR A 261 10.02 -20.13 -1.20
C THR A 261 8.51 -20.30 -1.05
N ALA A 262 7.75 -19.22 -1.24
CA ALA A 262 6.30 -19.30 -1.34
C ALA A 262 5.91 -19.88 -2.69
N VAL A 263 5.06 -20.91 -2.66
CA VAL A 263 4.67 -21.67 -3.83
C VAL A 263 3.15 -21.68 -3.91
N LEU A 264 2.60 -21.05 -4.95
CA LEU A 264 1.17 -21.08 -5.22
C LEU A 264 0.93 -22.09 -6.35
N ASN A 265 0.31 -23.23 -6.01
CA ASN A 265 0.06 -24.34 -6.92
C ASN A 265 -1.36 -24.33 -7.51
N GLN A 266 -2.33 -23.72 -6.80
CA GLN A 266 -3.73 -23.70 -7.18
C GLN A 266 -4.34 -22.34 -6.86
N ILE A 267 -5.16 -21.83 -7.78
CA ILE A 267 -5.94 -20.61 -7.60
C ILE A 267 -7.38 -20.95 -7.93
N ASP A 268 -8.16 -21.22 -6.89
CA ASP A 268 -9.59 -21.51 -7.03
C ASP A 268 -10.32 -20.32 -7.66
N GLY A 269 -11.17 -20.61 -8.64
CA GLY A 269 -11.94 -19.59 -9.35
C GLY A 269 -11.21 -18.92 -10.51
N MET A 270 -9.98 -19.29 -10.83
CA MET A 270 -9.43 -19.13 -12.18
C MET A 270 -9.73 -20.39 -13.00
N LEU A 271 -9.85 -20.27 -14.33
CA LEU A 271 -10.38 -21.34 -15.19
C LEU A 271 -9.69 -22.68 -14.89
N PRO A 272 -10.45 -23.76 -14.61
CA PRO A 272 -9.87 -25.05 -14.33
C PRO A 272 -9.13 -25.58 -15.56
N ASN A 273 -7.92 -26.09 -15.34
CA ASN A 273 -7.21 -27.03 -16.21
C ASN A 273 -6.58 -26.52 -17.51
N ASN A 274 -6.32 -25.23 -17.67
CA ASN A 274 -5.45 -24.76 -18.76
C ASN A 274 -4.34 -23.86 -18.22
N LEU A 275 -3.13 -24.05 -18.74
CA LEU A 275 -2.02 -23.11 -18.64
C LEU A 275 -2.56 -21.70 -18.89
N VAL A 276 -2.52 -20.85 -17.87
CA VAL A 276 -2.93 -19.45 -18.02
C VAL A 276 -1.65 -18.65 -18.25
N PRO A 277 -1.42 -18.14 -19.48
CA PRO A 277 -0.28 -17.28 -19.72
C PRO A 277 -0.34 -16.10 -18.75
N ARG A 278 0.81 -15.74 -18.20
CA ARG A 278 0.91 -14.68 -17.20
C ARG A 278 2.24 -13.97 -17.29
N ASP A 279 2.23 -12.74 -16.85
CA ASP A 279 3.41 -11.90 -16.70
C ASP A 279 3.79 -11.85 -15.23
N GLU A 280 5.01 -12.27 -14.91
CA GLU A 280 5.55 -12.27 -13.56
C GLU A 280 6.57 -11.13 -13.38
N TYR A 281 6.41 -10.41 -12.28
CA TYR A 281 7.30 -9.33 -11.84
C TYR A 281 7.80 -9.66 -10.43
N ILE A 282 8.85 -10.46 -10.34
CA ILE A 282 9.42 -10.92 -9.07
C ILE A 282 10.53 -9.97 -8.64
N MET A 283 10.33 -9.30 -7.52
CA MET A 283 11.26 -8.34 -6.94
C MET A 283 12.06 -8.98 -5.82
N THR A 284 13.38 -8.93 -5.94
CA THR A 284 14.33 -9.44 -4.95
C THR A 284 15.41 -8.42 -4.63
N ALA A 285 16.16 -8.68 -3.57
CA ALA A 285 17.33 -7.90 -3.19
C ALA A 285 18.39 -8.83 -2.56
N PRO A 286 19.67 -8.42 -2.51
CA PRO A 286 20.73 -9.21 -1.86
C PRO A 286 20.47 -9.43 -0.36
N ASN A 287 19.79 -8.47 0.29
CA ASN A 287 19.29 -8.55 1.64
C ASN A 287 18.20 -7.48 1.85
N LEU A 288 17.49 -7.56 2.98
CA LEU A 288 16.39 -6.65 3.33
C LEU A 288 16.80 -5.18 3.44
N THR A 289 18.06 -4.89 3.81
CA THR A 289 18.58 -3.52 4.00
C THR A 289 19.33 -2.99 2.77
N SER A 290 19.13 -3.61 1.60
CA SER A 290 19.73 -3.20 0.33
C SER A 290 18.99 -2.02 -0.31
N LYS A 291 19.74 -1.14 -0.98
CA LYS A 291 19.21 -0.18 -1.96
C LYS A 291 19.09 -0.79 -3.37
N ILE A 292 19.93 -1.77 -3.68
CA ILE A 292 19.94 -2.48 -4.95
C ILE A 292 18.79 -3.49 -4.95
N VAL A 293 18.00 -3.46 -6.03
CA VAL A 293 16.88 -4.37 -6.24
C VAL A 293 16.96 -4.99 -7.63
N PHE A 294 16.41 -6.19 -7.75
CA PHE A 294 16.36 -6.95 -8.99
C PHE A 294 14.90 -7.20 -9.35
N LEU A 295 14.55 -6.97 -10.62
CA LEU A 295 13.32 -7.43 -11.22
C LEU A 295 13.63 -8.66 -12.06
N ASN A 296 13.04 -9.80 -11.72
CA ASN A 296 13.22 -11.05 -12.46
C ASN A 296 14.70 -11.44 -12.64
N GLY A 297 15.52 -11.15 -11.63
CA GLY A 297 16.96 -11.43 -11.62
C GLY A 297 17.84 -10.39 -12.33
N ARG A 298 17.27 -9.32 -12.88
CA ARG A 298 18.02 -8.20 -13.49
C ARG A 298 18.00 -6.99 -12.57
N GLU A 299 19.15 -6.41 -12.31
CA GLU A 299 19.25 -5.20 -11.48
C GLU A 299 18.45 -4.07 -12.13
N LEU A 300 17.65 -3.36 -11.33
CA LEU A 300 16.94 -2.18 -11.81
C LEU A 300 17.83 -0.96 -11.64
N THR A 301 18.32 -0.44 -12.77
CA THR A 301 18.96 0.87 -12.87
C THR A 301 18.06 1.81 -13.66
N LEU A 302 18.27 3.11 -13.50
CA LEU A 302 17.73 4.06 -14.47
C LEU A 302 18.38 3.77 -15.83
N ASP A 303 17.58 3.79 -16.89
CA ASP A 303 18.06 3.57 -18.25
C ASP A 303 18.24 4.91 -18.93
N ASP A 304 19.50 5.25 -19.24
CA ASP A 304 19.84 6.52 -19.88
C ASP A 304 19.38 6.58 -21.36
N SER A 305 19.04 5.44 -21.96
CA SER A 305 18.66 5.34 -23.37
C SER A 305 17.21 5.71 -23.68
N ASP A 306 16.34 5.74 -22.67
CA ASP A 306 14.91 6.11 -22.77
C ASP A 306 14.59 7.41 -22.01
N CYS A 307 15.61 8.25 -21.77
CA CYS A 307 15.41 9.55 -21.13
C CYS A 307 14.87 10.57 -22.12
N THR A 308 13.82 11.27 -21.72
CA THR A 308 13.42 12.51 -22.39
C THR A 308 13.67 13.70 -21.47
N ALA A 309 13.88 14.88 -22.06
CA ALA A 309 14.04 16.12 -21.30
C ALA A 309 12.81 16.44 -20.42
N ASP A 310 11.63 16.01 -20.87
CA ASP A 310 10.36 16.32 -20.20
C ASP A 310 9.98 15.30 -19.12
N THR A 311 10.38 14.03 -19.27
CA THR A 311 9.97 12.95 -18.37
C THR A 311 11.10 12.42 -17.48
N GLY A 312 12.35 12.72 -17.79
CA GLY A 312 13.52 12.11 -17.15
C GLY A 312 13.68 10.64 -17.54
N CYS A 313 14.58 9.96 -16.82
CA CYS A 313 14.95 8.56 -17.05
C CYS A 313 14.13 7.62 -16.15
N PHE A 314 13.71 6.47 -16.68
CA PHE A 314 12.99 5.47 -15.90
C PHE A 314 13.59 4.08 -16.08
N ALA A 315 13.61 3.29 -15.01
CA ALA A 315 13.86 1.86 -15.14
C ALA A 315 12.70 1.17 -15.88
N HIS A 316 13.03 0.29 -16.83
CA HIS A 316 12.06 -0.56 -17.52
C HIS A 316 11.58 -1.70 -16.61
N LEU A 317 10.28 -1.71 -16.31
CA LEU A 317 9.64 -2.74 -15.52
C LEU A 317 9.07 -3.82 -16.46
N ASN A 318 9.95 -4.69 -16.95
CA ASN A 318 9.63 -5.76 -17.90
C ASN A 318 9.30 -7.08 -17.18
N PRO A 319 8.19 -7.74 -17.54
CA PRO A 319 7.84 -9.03 -16.94
C PRO A 319 8.68 -10.18 -17.51
N ASN A 320 8.66 -11.30 -16.79
CA ASN A 320 8.88 -12.62 -17.39
C ASN A 320 7.53 -13.18 -17.82
N THR A 321 7.32 -13.35 -19.12
CA THR A 321 6.09 -13.96 -19.64
C THR A 321 6.20 -15.49 -19.55
N VAL A 322 5.31 -16.09 -18.77
CA VAL A 322 5.20 -17.53 -18.59
C VAL A 322 4.02 -18.03 -19.44
N VAL A 323 4.31 -18.87 -20.43
CA VAL A 323 3.32 -19.46 -21.35
C VAL A 323 3.11 -20.96 -21.13
N ASP A 324 4.09 -21.64 -20.51
CA ASP A 324 4.16 -23.09 -20.45
C ASP A 324 4.91 -23.52 -19.17
N SER A 325 4.19 -23.60 -18.06
CA SER A 325 4.69 -24.18 -16.81
C SER A 325 3.51 -24.69 -16.01
N ASP A 326 3.73 -25.66 -15.13
CA ASP A 326 2.87 -26.27 -14.08
C ASP A 326 1.89 -25.37 -13.26
N ASN A 327 1.53 -24.18 -13.74
CA ASN A 327 0.77 -23.12 -13.09
C ASN A 327 1.36 -22.66 -11.74
N ARG A 328 2.58 -23.13 -11.41
CA ARG A 328 3.25 -22.81 -10.17
C ARG A 328 3.84 -21.42 -10.24
N ILE A 329 3.45 -20.58 -9.30
CA ILE A 329 4.09 -19.29 -9.05
C ILE A 329 5.01 -19.48 -7.85
N SER A 330 6.30 -19.21 -8.04
CA SER A 330 7.32 -19.34 -6.99
C SER A 330 7.89 -17.98 -6.62
N VAL A 331 7.73 -17.57 -5.37
CA VAL A 331 8.24 -16.29 -4.84
C VAL A 331 9.33 -16.60 -3.80
N PRO A 332 10.59 -16.25 -4.05
CA PRO A 332 11.72 -16.56 -3.15
C PRO A 332 11.53 -16.03 -1.72
N PRO A 333 12.34 -16.50 -0.75
CA PRO A 333 12.39 -15.91 0.58
C PRO A 333 12.64 -14.39 0.53
N HIS A 334 12.00 -13.64 1.43
CA HIS A 334 12.09 -12.17 1.50
C HIS A 334 11.97 -11.51 0.12
N ALA A 335 10.94 -11.88 -0.63
CA ALA A 335 10.65 -11.32 -1.94
C ALA A 335 9.16 -10.96 -2.06
N TYR A 336 8.84 -10.14 -3.05
CA TYR A 336 7.46 -9.90 -3.45
C TYR A 336 7.31 -10.04 -4.96
N ALA A 337 6.11 -10.37 -5.40
CA ALA A 337 5.80 -10.53 -6.81
C ALA A 337 4.48 -9.89 -7.18
N PHE A 338 4.43 -9.33 -8.39
CA PHE A 338 3.16 -9.09 -9.09
C PHE A 338 3.00 -10.13 -10.18
N VAL A 339 1.79 -10.69 -10.30
CA VAL A 339 1.47 -11.70 -11.32
C VAL A 339 0.21 -11.27 -12.04
N GLN A 340 0.34 -10.90 -13.30
CA GLN A 340 -0.77 -10.48 -14.15
C GLN A 340 -1.15 -11.60 -15.10
N PHE A 341 -2.39 -12.08 -15.02
CA PHE A 341 -2.86 -13.16 -15.89
C PHE A 341 -3.39 -12.62 -17.21
N ALA A 342 -2.92 -13.18 -18.32
CA ALA A 342 -3.23 -12.69 -19.67
C ALA A 342 -4.62 -13.10 -20.19
N LYS A 343 -5.31 -14.04 -19.53
CA LYS A 343 -6.66 -14.49 -19.95
C LYS A 343 -7.72 -14.05 -18.96
N GLU A 344 -8.88 -13.68 -19.50
CA GLU A 344 -10.12 -13.61 -18.75
C GLU A 344 -10.46 -15.00 -18.20
N SER A 345 -10.63 -15.15 -16.89
CA SER A 345 -11.36 -16.29 -16.33
C SER A 345 -12.86 -16.01 -16.42
N THR A 346 -13.71 -17.03 -16.44
CA THR A 346 -15.18 -16.84 -16.40
C THR A 346 -15.63 -16.01 -15.20
N ILE A 347 -14.85 -16.08 -14.11
CA ILE A 347 -15.10 -15.37 -12.85
C ILE A 347 -14.61 -13.92 -12.92
N SER A 348 -13.42 -13.69 -13.47
CA SER A 348 -12.90 -12.34 -13.65
C SER A 348 -13.65 -11.59 -14.75
N LYS A 349 -14.14 -12.25 -15.81
CA LYS A 349 -14.99 -11.60 -16.82
C LYS A 349 -16.28 -11.02 -16.26
N LYS A 350 -16.94 -11.72 -15.32
CA LYS A 350 -18.20 -11.25 -14.71
C LYS A 350 -18.01 -10.07 -13.75
N LYS A 351 -16.89 -10.04 -13.02
CA LYS A 351 -16.64 -9.00 -12.00
C LYS A 351 -15.73 -7.88 -12.49
N CYS A 352 -14.69 -8.20 -13.26
CA CYS A 352 -13.72 -7.28 -13.87
C CYS A 352 -14.10 -6.80 -15.29
N GLY A 353 -15.17 -7.31 -15.89
CA GLY A 353 -15.62 -6.92 -17.23
C GLY A 353 -16.59 -5.73 -17.27
N GLY A 354 -16.99 -5.19 -16.12
CA GLY A 354 -17.77 -3.96 -16.04
C GLY A 354 -16.84 -2.75 -16.12
N SER A 355 -16.80 -2.11 -17.28
CA SER A 355 -16.22 -0.77 -17.49
C SER A 355 -17.14 0.30 -16.90
#